data_AF-A0A8J2PEK1-F1
#
_entry.id   AF-A0A8J2PEK1-F1
#
_cell.length_a   1.000
_cell.length_b   1.000
_cell.length_c   1.000
_cell.angle_alpha   90.00
_cell.angle_beta   90.00
_cell.angle_gamma   90.00
#
_symmetry.space_group_name_H-M   'P 1'
#
loop_
_entity.id
_entity.type
_entity.pdbx_description
1 polymer ?
#
loop_
_entity_poly.entity_id
_entity_poly.type
_entity_poly.pdbx_seq_one_letter_code
_entity_poly.pdbx_strand_id
1 'polypeptide(L)'
;WERKNGAIPPGALVLVRTGWGSRWPNRDEYYGLPEELRSGTERSEAESSNNSTIDLSGPEASNLNFPGFDASAALFLTSERQITGAGIDTLSIDPGNTKTFLAHKIFLKKRIFLIENAANLHLL
;
A
#
# COMPACT_ATOMS: atom_id res chain seq x y z
N TRP A 1 -3.42 17.76 7.80
CA TRP A 1 -2.27 17.51 8.68
C TRP A 1 -1.46 18.78 8.91
N GLU A 2 -0.95 19.44 7.86
CA GLU A 2 -0.04 20.59 8.00
C GLU A 2 -0.61 21.79 8.77
N ARG A 3 -1.92 22.09 8.64
CA ARG A 3 -2.57 23.14 9.44
C ARG A 3 -2.42 22.94 10.95
N LYS A 4 -2.26 21.69 11.41
CA LYS A 4 -2.12 21.33 12.82
C LYS A 4 -0.65 21.14 13.22
N ASN A 5 0.17 20.58 12.34
CA ASN A 5 1.52 20.09 12.68
C ASN A 5 2.65 20.90 12.03
N GLY A 6 2.32 21.98 11.31
CA GLY A 6 3.27 22.75 10.52
C GLY A 6 3.44 22.18 9.11
N ALA A 7 4.02 23.00 8.23
CA ALA A 7 4.37 22.56 6.88
C ALA A 7 5.43 21.46 6.93
N ILE A 8 5.31 20.46 6.06
CA ILE A 8 6.31 19.42 5.88
C ILE A 8 7.59 20.08 5.36
N PRO A 9 8.74 19.95 6.07
CA PRO A 9 9.96 20.60 5.65
C PRO A 9 10.57 19.90 4.41
N PRO A 10 11.30 20.63 3.55
CA PRO A 10 12.09 20.04 2.48
C PRO A 10 13.05 18.97 2.99
N GLY A 11 13.23 17.91 2.22
CA GLY A 11 14.07 16.77 2.59
C GLY A 11 13.46 15.82 3.63
N ALA A 12 12.22 16.04 4.07
CA ALA A 12 11.56 15.14 5.00
C ALA A 12 11.33 13.74 4.41
N LEU A 13 11.31 12.74 5.29
CA LEU A 13 10.68 11.44 5.05
C LEU A 13 9.23 11.53 5.53
N VAL A 14 8.26 11.25 4.65
CA VAL A 14 6.83 11.26 4.99
C VAL A 14 6.33 9.84 5.14
N LEU A 15 5.89 9.48 6.34
CA LEU A 15 5.33 8.16 6.64
C LEU A 15 3.82 8.29 6.86
N VAL A 16 3.04 7.45 6.19
CA VAL A 16 1.59 7.37 6.36
C VAL A 16 1.26 6.13 7.18
N ARG A 17 0.73 6.37 8.38
CA ARG A 17 0.15 5.32 9.23
C ARG A 17 -1.31 5.11 8.85
N THR A 18 -1.62 3.95 8.29
CA THR A 18 -3.00 3.54 7.98
C THR A 18 -3.57 2.62 9.06
N GLY A 19 -2.69 1.98 9.84
CA GLY A 19 -3.04 0.91 10.78
C GLY A 19 -3.08 -0.47 10.12
N TRP A 20 -2.89 -0.56 8.80
CA TRP A 20 -3.04 -1.81 8.04
C TRP A 20 -2.04 -2.89 8.43
N GLY A 21 -0.86 -2.49 8.94
CA GLY A 21 0.14 -3.42 9.44
C GLY A 21 -0.35 -4.36 10.55
N SER A 22 -1.46 -4.06 11.24
CA SER A 22 -2.06 -4.98 12.22
C SER A 22 -2.57 -6.28 11.60
N ARG A 23 -2.81 -6.29 10.28
CA ARG A 23 -3.29 -7.46 9.52
C ARG A 23 -2.16 -8.39 9.08
N TRP A 24 -0.89 -8.00 9.25
CA TRP A 24 0.28 -8.77 8.83
C TRP A 24 0.27 -10.27 9.19
N PRO A 25 -0.22 -10.71 10.39
CA PRO A 25 -0.26 -12.13 10.73
C PRO A 25 -1.15 -13.00 9.84
N ASN A 26 -2.12 -12.41 9.14
CA ASN A 26 -3.01 -13.11 8.21
C ASN A 26 -2.83 -12.56 6.80
N ARG A 27 -2.31 -13.39 5.89
CA ARG A 27 -2.03 -12.99 4.50
C ARG A 27 -3.26 -12.45 3.79
N ASP A 28 -4.39 -13.15 3.88
CA ASP A 28 -5.57 -12.84 3.09
C ASP A 28 -6.23 -11.54 3.59
N GLU A 29 -6.17 -11.30 4.90
CA GLU A 29 -6.54 -10.01 5.48
C GLU A 29 -5.56 -8.89 5.12
N TYR A 30 -4.25 -9.15 5.18
CA TYR A 30 -3.23 -8.17 4.82
C TYR A 30 -3.30 -7.76 3.34
N TYR A 31 -3.67 -8.70 2.47
CA TYR A 31 -3.92 -8.43 1.05
C TYR A 31 -5.26 -7.71 0.82
N GLY A 32 -6.12 -7.67 1.84
CA GLY A 32 -7.44 -7.06 1.75
C GLY A 32 -8.40 -7.84 0.87
N LEU A 33 -8.25 -9.17 0.82
CA LEU A 33 -9.09 -10.00 -0.02
C LEU A 33 -10.55 -9.96 0.46
N PRO A 34 -11.52 -9.98 -0.48
CA PRO A 34 -12.92 -10.29 -0.20
C PRO A 34 -13.03 -11.61 0.58
N GLU A 35 -14.04 -11.72 1.44
CA GLU A 35 -14.22 -12.86 2.35
C GLU A 35 -14.29 -14.18 1.59
N GLU A 36 -15.01 -14.19 0.47
CA GLU A 36 -15.20 -15.31 -0.44
C GLU A 36 -13.90 -15.85 -1.08
N LEU A 37 -12.82 -15.05 -1.07
CA LEU A 37 -11.53 -15.44 -1.62
C LEU A 37 -10.52 -15.84 -0.55
N ARG A 38 -10.85 -15.75 0.74
CA ARG A 38 -9.95 -16.09 1.85
C ARG A 38 -9.82 -17.60 2.02
N SER A 39 -8.68 -18.04 2.51
CA SER A 39 -8.45 -19.43 2.90
C SER A 39 -9.38 -19.82 4.05
N GLY A 40 -10.14 -20.91 3.87
CA GLY A 40 -11.06 -21.46 4.89
C GLY A 40 -12.55 -21.22 4.64
N THR A 41 -12.95 -20.42 3.65
CA THR A 41 -14.33 -20.44 3.13
C THR A 41 -14.50 -21.64 2.21
N GLU A 42 -15.56 -22.45 2.40
CA GLU A 42 -15.84 -23.64 1.58
C GLU A 42 -15.87 -23.28 0.08
N ARG A 43 -14.78 -23.60 -0.64
CA ARG A 43 -14.79 -23.62 -2.10
C ARG A 43 -15.37 -24.95 -2.55
N SER A 44 -16.18 -24.93 -3.62
CA SER A 44 -16.55 -26.17 -4.30
C SER A 44 -15.29 -26.88 -4.80
N GLU A 45 -15.27 -28.21 -4.70
CA GLU A 45 -14.11 -29.08 -4.95
C GLU A 45 -13.48 -28.93 -6.36
N ALA A 46 -14.14 -28.22 -7.28
CA ALA A 46 -13.66 -27.97 -8.64
C ALA A 46 -12.46 -27.01 -8.73
N GLU A 47 -12.14 -26.25 -7.68
CA GLU A 47 -11.03 -25.27 -7.69
C GLU A 47 -9.86 -25.66 -6.78
N SER A 48 -9.91 -26.83 -6.12
CA SER A 48 -8.92 -27.26 -5.11
C SER A 48 -7.65 -27.89 -5.70
N SER A 49 -7.30 -27.62 -6.97
CA SER A 49 -6.20 -28.31 -7.67
C SER A 49 -4.90 -27.50 -7.85
N ASN A 50 -4.79 -26.31 -7.26
CA ASN A 50 -3.59 -25.48 -7.40
C ASN A 50 -3.19 -24.86 -6.06
N ASN A 51 -2.27 -25.55 -5.41
CA ASN A 51 -1.53 -25.19 -4.22
C ASN A 51 -1.10 -23.70 -4.19
N SER A 52 -1.77 -22.91 -3.34
CA SER A 52 -1.17 -21.91 -2.44
C SER A 52 -0.17 -20.88 -3.01
N THR A 53 -0.47 -20.23 -4.12
CA THR A 53 0.16 -18.94 -4.44
C THR A 53 -0.86 -18.08 -5.16
N ILE A 54 -1.39 -17.05 -4.50
CA ILE A 54 -2.14 -16.00 -5.20
C ILE A 54 -1.11 -15.36 -6.14
N ASP A 55 -1.31 -15.54 -7.43
CA ASP A 55 -0.44 -14.94 -8.43
C ASP A 55 -0.74 -13.44 -8.48
N LEU A 56 0.09 -12.67 -7.76
CA LEU A 56 0.04 -11.20 -7.75
C LEU A 56 0.42 -10.58 -9.11
N SER A 57 0.82 -11.39 -10.10
CA SER A 57 1.00 -10.98 -11.49
C SER A 57 -0.20 -11.32 -12.39
N GLY A 58 -1.16 -12.11 -11.88
CA GLY A 58 -2.36 -12.54 -12.57
C GLY A 58 -3.60 -11.66 -12.29
N PRO A 59 -4.77 -12.03 -12.85
CA PRO A 59 -6.03 -11.31 -12.62
C PRO A 59 -6.41 -11.26 -11.13
N GLU A 60 -5.90 -12.14 -10.28
CA GLU A 60 -6.12 -12.14 -8.83
C GLU A 60 -5.54 -10.92 -8.11
N ALA A 61 -4.52 -10.24 -8.69
CA ALA A 61 -4.08 -8.94 -8.22
C ALA A 61 -5.19 -7.88 -8.28
N SER A 62 -6.29 -8.11 -9.00
CA SER A 62 -7.47 -7.23 -9.00
C SER A 62 -8.26 -7.27 -7.70
N ASN A 63 -8.06 -8.30 -6.87
CA ASN A 63 -8.79 -8.49 -5.62
C ASN A 63 -8.07 -7.90 -4.40
N LEU A 64 -6.88 -7.34 -4.58
CA LEU A 64 -6.16 -6.66 -3.50
C LEU A 64 -6.89 -5.37 -3.13
N ASN A 65 -7.04 -5.12 -1.83
CA ASN A 65 -7.72 -3.91 -1.35
C ASN A 65 -7.12 -3.42 -0.03
N PHE A 66 -6.13 -2.56 -0.15
CA PHE A 66 -5.49 -1.88 0.97
C PHE A 66 -5.25 -0.41 0.63
N PRO A 67 -5.14 0.48 1.63
CA PRO A 67 -4.90 1.91 1.39
C PRO A 67 -3.56 2.19 0.70
N GLY A 68 -3.46 3.35 0.06
CA GLY A 68 -2.23 3.84 -0.55
C GLY A 68 -2.28 5.35 -0.78
N PHE A 69 -1.20 5.90 -1.33
CA PHE A 69 -1.12 7.30 -1.72
C PHE A 69 -1.93 7.57 -2.99
N ASP A 70 -2.69 8.66 -2.98
CA ASP A 70 -3.29 9.19 -4.20
C ASP A 70 -2.22 9.89 -5.08
N ALA A 71 -2.44 9.90 -6.40
CA ALA A 71 -1.55 10.56 -7.35
C ALA A 71 -1.39 12.06 -7.08
N SER A 72 -2.47 12.74 -6.67
CA SER A 72 -2.42 14.17 -6.33
C SER A 72 -1.57 14.43 -5.08
N ALA A 73 -1.61 13.53 -4.09
CA ALA A 73 -0.78 13.61 -2.90
C ALA A 73 0.71 13.39 -3.25
N ALA A 74 1.02 12.42 -4.11
CA ALA A 74 2.39 12.20 -4.57
C ALA A 74 2.94 13.42 -5.35
N LEU A 75 2.12 14.04 -6.21
CA LEU A 75 2.48 15.26 -6.93
C LEU A 75 2.75 16.43 -5.97
N PHE A 76 1.87 16.64 -4.99
CA PHE A 76 2.01 17.69 -4.00
C PHE A 76 3.28 17.50 -3.15
N LEU A 77 3.50 16.30 -2.61
CA LEU A 77 4.66 16.02 -1.76
C LEU A 77 5.99 16.19 -2.51
N THR A 78 6.03 15.84 -3.80
CA THR A 78 7.26 15.97 -4.60
C THR A 78 7.49 17.37 -5.14
N SER A 79 6.43 18.09 -5.53
CA SER A 79 6.55 19.40 -6.18
C SER A 79 6.56 20.54 -5.17
N GLU A 80 5.66 20.49 -4.19
CA GLU A 80 5.44 21.58 -3.25
C GLU A 80 6.17 21.40 -1.92
N ARG A 81 6.60 20.16 -1.60
CA ARG A 81 7.30 19.84 -0.34
C ARG A 81 8.71 19.31 -0.50
N GLN A 82 9.09 18.84 -1.68
CA GLN A 82 10.45 18.39 -1.97
C GLN A 82 10.95 17.36 -0.92
N ILE A 83 10.09 16.39 -0.61
CA ILE A 83 10.43 15.28 0.30
C ILE A 83 11.58 14.44 -0.27
N THR A 84 12.27 13.67 0.57
CA THR A 84 13.31 12.72 0.12
C THR A 84 12.82 11.28 0.07
N GLY A 85 11.78 10.97 0.86
CA GLY A 85 11.20 9.63 0.91
C GLY A 85 9.72 9.63 1.28
N ALA A 86 9.01 8.61 0.84
CA ALA A 86 7.64 8.31 1.21
C ALA A 86 7.56 6.87 1.75
N GLY A 87 6.78 6.64 2.80
CA GLY A 87 6.58 5.31 3.35
C GLY A 87 5.18 5.04 3.85
N ILE A 88 4.81 3.76 3.90
CA ILE A 88 3.48 3.29 4.28
C ILE A 88 3.55 1.90 4.94
N ASP A 89 2.56 1.58 5.76
CA ASP A 89 2.37 0.31 6.47
C ASP A 89 1.52 -0.72 5.70
N THR A 90 1.46 -0.61 4.38
CA THR A 90 0.74 -1.52 3.46
C THR A 90 1.72 -2.21 2.50
N LEU A 91 1.20 -3.19 1.74
CA LEU A 91 1.99 -3.97 0.78
C LEU A 91 2.59 -3.13 -0.35
N SER A 92 1.98 -1.99 -0.68
CA SER A 92 2.43 -1.07 -1.75
C SER A 92 2.13 0.39 -1.39
N ILE A 93 2.94 1.32 -1.92
CA ILE A 93 2.71 2.76 -1.80
C ILE A 93 1.41 3.19 -2.50
N ASP A 94 0.94 2.43 -3.49
CA ASP A 94 -0.30 2.68 -4.21
C ASP A 94 -1.46 1.86 -3.61
N PRO A 95 -2.73 2.28 -3.79
CA PRO A 95 -3.88 1.50 -3.35
C PRO A 95 -3.90 0.09 -3.96
N GLY A 96 -4.23 -0.93 -3.18
CA GLY A 96 -4.12 -2.33 -3.64
C GLY A 96 -4.93 -2.65 -4.89
N ASN A 97 -6.03 -1.94 -5.12
CA ASN A 97 -6.91 -2.14 -6.26
C ASN A 97 -6.50 -1.38 -7.53
N THR A 98 -5.40 -0.62 -7.51
CA THR A 98 -4.96 0.11 -8.70
C THR A 98 -4.25 -0.79 -9.71
N LYS A 99 -4.34 -0.41 -10.99
CA LYS A 99 -3.60 -1.01 -12.11
C LYS A 99 -2.62 -0.04 -12.77
N THR A 100 -2.64 1.22 -12.34
CA THR A 100 -1.89 2.30 -12.98
C THR A 100 -0.62 2.67 -12.22
N PHE A 101 -0.56 2.37 -10.92
CA PHE A 101 0.59 2.62 -10.03
C PHE A 101 1.12 4.05 -10.16
N LEU A 102 0.22 5.03 -10.10
CA LEU A 102 0.56 6.42 -10.36
C LEU A 102 1.44 7.01 -9.26
N ALA A 103 1.21 6.67 -7.99
CA ALA A 103 2.05 7.17 -6.90
C ALA A 103 3.49 6.67 -7.06
N HIS A 104 3.69 5.38 -7.33
CA HIS A 104 4.98 4.82 -7.73
C HIS A 104 5.63 5.62 -8.86
N LYS A 105 4.94 5.76 -10.00
CA LYS A 105 5.48 6.44 -11.18
C LYS A 105 5.90 7.87 -10.88
N ILE A 106 5.10 8.61 -10.11
CA ILE A 106 5.39 9.99 -9.73
C ILE A 106 6.60 10.05 -8.80
N PHE A 107 6.59 9.29 -7.70
CA PHE A 107 7.67 9.28 -6.72
C PHE A 107 9.01 8.84 -7.34
N LEU A 108 9.02 7.74 -8.10
CA LEU A 108 10.24 7.22 -8.71
C LEU A 108 10.78 8.14 -9.81
N LYS A 109 9.92 8.78 -10.62
CA LYS A 109 10.35 9.79 -11.59
C LYS A 109 11.02 10.99 -10.92
N LYS A 110 10.67 11.27 -9.67
CA LYS A 110 11.24 12.34 -8.84
C LYS A 110 12.38 11.88 -7.92
N ARG A 111 12.85 10.63 -8.07
CA ARG A 111 13.94 10.01 -7.28
C ARG A 111 13.67 9.97 -5.77
N ILE A 112 12.41 9.73 -5.40
CA ILE A 112 12.00 9.58 -4.00
C ILE A 112 12.21 8.13 -3.56
N PHE A 113 12.77 7.93 -2.36
CA PHE A 113 12.84 6.60 -1.74
C PHE A 113 11.46 6.13 -1.30
N LEU A 114 11.13 4.86 -1.58
CA LEU A 114 9.87 4.24 -1.16
C LEU A 114 10.13 3.22 -0.05
N ILE A 115 9.33 3.26 1.01
CA ILE A 115 9.36 2.30 2.11
C ILE A 115 7.97 1.67 2.22
N GLU A 116 7.88 0.37 1.95
CA GLU A 116 6.64 -0.40 2.01
C GLU A 116 6.71 -1.43 3.12
N ASN A 117 5.55 -1.92 3.58
CA ASN A 117 5.43 -2.84 4.71
C ASN A 117 6.07 -2.29 6.00
N ALA A 118 6.03 -0.96 6.21
CA ALA A 118 6.59 -0.34 7.41
C ALA A 118 5.83 -0.78 8.67
N ALA A 119 6.54 -1.25 9.69
CA ALA A 119 5.97 -1.64 10.97
C ALA A 119 6.05 -0.51 12.02
N ASN A 120 5.22 -0.60 13.06
CA ASN A 120 5.31 0.21 14.28
C ASN A 120 5.26 1.75 14.08
N LEU A 121 4.63 2.25 13.01
CA LEU A 121 4.47 3.69 12.77
C LEU A 121 3.69 4.44 13.86
N HIS A 122 3.03 3.72 14.78
CA HIS A 122 2.36 4.29 15.95
C HIS A 122 3.31 4.72 17.07
N LEU A 123 4.61 4.37 16.97
CA LEU A 123 5.65 4.77 17.93
C LEU A 123 6.34 6.10 17.56
N LEU A 124 5.97 6.70 16.42
CA LEU A 124 6.53 7.95 15.90
C LEU A 124 5.62 9.15 16.18
#